data_AF-A0A420FST1-F1
#
_entry.id   AF-A0A420FST1-F1
#
_cell.length_a   1.000
_cell.length_b   1.000
_cell.length_c   1.000
_cell.angle_alpha   90.00
_cell.angle_beta   90.00
_cell.angle_gamma   90.00
#
_symmetry.space_group_name_H-M   'P 1'
#
loop_
_entity.id
_entity.type
_entity.pdbx_description
1 polymer ?
#
loop_
_entity_poly.entity_id
_entity_poly.type
_entity_poly.pdbx_seq_one_letter_code
_entity_poly.pdbx_strand_id
1 'polypeptide(L)'
;MFRIFKMWAGRPASAPQPAPPVQAPPGLTAQAEQLSDDMLLDLVAILSKANGMGVVQHGARLAVMSELLVSVLTHLPDTMRADIVKSFRDRIENLMSLGDDRCLHEKYHAALLTEVNRYLNALR
;
A
#
# COMPACT_ATOMS: atom_id res chain seq x y z
N MET A 1 -14.75 57.05 16.09
CA MET A 1 -14.36 58.45 16.34
C MET A 1 -13.48 58.91 15.16
N PHE A 2 -13.66 60.15 14.73
CA PHE A 2 -13.45 60.71 13.39
C PHE A 2 -12.01 61.11 12.97
N ARG A 3 -11.85 61.21 11.62
CA ARG A 3 -11.00 62.12 10.80
C ARG A 3 -9.48 61.84 10.78
N ILE A 4 -8.72 62.03 9.69
CA ILE A 4 -8.70 63.17 8.75
C ILE A 4 -8.22 62.73 7.34
N PHE A 5 -8.93 63.19 6.30
CA PHE A 5 -8.56 63.22 4.89
C PHE A 5 -7.76 64.51 4.64
N LYS A 6 -6.60 64.46 3.96
CA LYS A 6 -6.00 65.67 3.37
C LYS A 6 -5.47 65.39 1.96
N MET A 7 -6.16 66.01 1.01
CA MET A 7 -5.78 66.20 -0.37
C MET A 7 -4.44 66.92 -0.48
N TRP A 8 -3.59 66.47 -1.40
CA TRP A 8 -2.71 67.34 -2.16
C TRP A 8 -2.89 66.99 -3.63
N ALA A 9 -3.33 67.97 -4.41
CA ALA A 9 -3.48 67.90 -5.86
C ALA A 9 -2.38 68.78 -6.49
N GLY A 10 -1.53 68.15 -7.30
CA GLY A 10 -0.56 68.78 -8.19
C GLY A 10 -0.35 67.87 -9.40
N ARG A 11 -0.78 68.32 -10.57
CA ARG A 11 -0.85 67.61 -11.87
C ARG A 11 0.46 67.85 -12.67
N PRO A 12 0.66 67.28 -13.88
CA PRO A 12 0.88 65.89 -14.29
C PRO A 12 2.34 65.64 -14.75
N ALA A 13 2.87 64.42 -14.66
CA ALA A 13 4.02 64.03 -15.47
C ALA A 13 4.05 62.51 -15.69
N SER A 14 3.97 62.12 -16.97
CA SER A 14 4.45 60.88 -17.59
C SER A 14 3.96 59.55 -17.02
N ALA A 15 3.20 58.83 -17.85
CA ALA A 15 2.87 57.42 -17.67
C ALA A 15 4.13 56.58 -17.37
N PRO A 16 4.09 55.67 -16.38
CA PRO A 16 5.17 54.73 -16.17
C PRO A 16 5.18 53.73 -17.34
N GLN A 17 6.30 53.69 -18.05
CA GLN A 17 6.62 52.64 -19.01
C GLN A 17 6.50 51.28 -18.31
N PRO A 18 5.80 50.28 -18.87
CA PRO A 18 5.80 48.95 -18.29
C PRO A 18 7.23 48.41 -18.35
N ALA A 19 7.77 48.01 -17.19
CA ALA A 19 9.01 47.27 -17.12
C ALA A 19 8.91 46.03 -18.04
N PRO A 20 9.98 45.66 -18.77
CA PRO A 20 9.94 44.46 -19.59
C PRO A 20 9.63 43.26 -18.69
N PRO A 21 8.81 42.29 -19.17
CA PRO A 21 8.54 41.10 -18.40
C PRO A 21 9.88 40.39 -18.17
N VAL A 22 10.23 40.21 -16.90
CA VAL A 22 11.28 39.28 -16.50
C VAL A 22 10.76 37.90 -16.88
N GLN A 23 11.10 37.46 -18.09
CA GLN A 23 10.91 36.08 -18.51
C GLN A 23 11.73 35.22 -17.55
N ALA A 24 11.04 34.45 -16.71
CA ALA A 24 11.69 33.34 -16.02
C ALA A 24 12.34 32.44 -17.09
N PRO A 25 13.58 31.98 -16.90
CA PRO A 25 14.27 31.19 -17.91
C PRO A 25 13.38 30.01 -18.33
N PRO A 26 13.19 29.76 -19.64
CA PRO A 26 12.31 28.71 -20.18
C PRO A 26 12.75 27.27 -19.87
N GLY A 27 13.70 27.08 -18.94
CA GLY A 27 14.16 25.78 -18.46
C GLY A 27 13.78 25.43 -17.02
N LEU A 28 13.30 26.39 -16.21
CA LEU A 28 13.05 26.13 -14.78
C LEU A 28 11.81 25.26 -14.52
N THR A 29 10.75 25.42 -15.32
CA THR A 29 9.53 24.60 -15.21
C THR A 29 9.74 23.18 -15.70
N ALA A 30 10.41 23.01 -16.84
CA ALA A 30 10.74 21.69 -17.37
C ALA A 30 11.70 20.92 -16.45
N GLN A 31 12.69 21.58 -15.85
CA GLN A 31 13.59 20.93 -14.88
C GLN A 31 12.88 20.61 -13.55
N ALA A 32 11.94 21.44 -13.09
CA ALA A 32 11.17 21.16 -11.88
C ALA A 32 10.19 19.99 -12.05
N GLU A 33 9.52 19.87 -13.21
CA GLU A 33 8.69 18.71 -13.54
C GLU A 33 9.54 17.44 -13.71
N GLN A 34 10.68 17.54 -14.38
CA GLN A 34 11.57 16.39 -14.59
C GLN A 34 12.20 15.88 -13.28
N LEU A 35 12.61 16.78 -12.38
CA LEU A 35 13.05 16.41 -11.03
C LEU A 35 11.92 15.78 -10.20
N SER A 36 10.68 16.21 -10.40
CA SER A 36 9.50 15.62 -9.75
C SER A 36 9.21 14.21 -10.28
N ASP A 37 9.33 13.99 -11.59
CA ASP A 37 9.12 12.68 -12.21
C ASP A 37 10.22 11.69 -11.82
N ASP A 38 11.49 12.12 -11.79
CA ASP A 38 12.60 11.29 -11.32
C ASP A 38 12.42 10.90 -9.84
N MET A 39 11.96 11.84 -8.99
CA MET A 39 11.62 11.54 -7.59
C MET A 39 10.45 10.56 -7.45
N LEU A 40 9.43 10.65 -8.31
CA LEU A 40 8.32 9.70 -8.33
C LEU A 40 8.79 8.30 -8.75
N LEU A 41 9.65 8.21 -9.77
CA LEU A 41 10.23 6.95 -10.21
C LEU A 41 11.08 6.30 -9.12
N ASP A 42 11.89 7.08 -8.41
CA ASP A 42 12.65 6.62 -7.26
C ASP A 42 11.73 6.12 -6.14
N LEU A 43 10.63 6.83 -5.85
CA LEU A 43 9.66 6.41 -4.85
C LEU A 43 8.99 5.09 -5.22
N VAL A 44 8.61 4.93 -6.50
CA VAL A 44 8.05 3.67 -7.02
C VAL A 44 9.07 2.54 -6.93
N ALA A 45 10.35 2.80 -7.25
CA ALA A 45 11.41 1.81 -7.14
C ALA A 45 11.62 1.37 -5.67
N ILE A 46 11.62 2.32 -4.74
CA ILE A 46 11.73 2.05 -3.30
C ILE A 46 10.54 1.23 -2.81
N LEU A 47 9.32 1.63 -3.12
CA LEU A 47 8.10 0.93 -2.70
C LEU A 47 8.02 -0.47 -3.34
N SER A 48 8.36 -0.60 -4.62
CA SER A 48 8.41 -1.89 -5.32
C SER A 48 9.42 -2.82 -4.66
N LYS A 49 10.61 -2.33 -4.34
CA LYS A 49 11.64 -3.12 -3.63
C LYS A 49 11.20 -3.52 -2.23
N ALA A 50 10.62 -2.60 -1.47
CA ALA A 50 10.13 -2.87 -0.12
C ALA A 50 8.99 -3.90 -0.14
N ASN A 51 8.03 -3.75 -1.06
CA ASN A 51 6.93 -4.69 -1.23
C ASN A 51 7.44 -6.06 -1.69
N GLY A 52 8.33 -6.11 -2.67
CA GLY A 52 8.96 -7.34 -3.14
C GLY A 52 9.69 -8.08 -2.02
N MET A 53 10.44 -7.35 -1.18
CA MET A 53 11.11 -7.92 -0.01
C MET A 53 10.10 -8.44 1.02
N GLY A 54 9.02 -7.69 1.28
CA GLY A 54 7.94 -8.12 2.15
C GLY A 54 7.31 -9.43 1.66
N VAL A 55 6.97 -9.53 0.38
CA VAL A 55 6.40 -10.74 -0.23
C VAL A 55 7.37 -11.92 -0.10
N VAL A 56 8.67 -11.74 -0.35
CA VAL A 56 9.69 -12.80 -0.20
C VAL A 56 9.78 -13.26 1.26
N GLN A 57 9.82 -12.34 2.22
CA GLN A 57 9.87 -12.69 3.65
C GLN A 57 8.61 -13.41 4.11
N HIS A 58 7.43 -12.99 3.65
CA HIS A 58 6.18 -13.67 3.94
C HIS A 58 6.15 -15.07 3.32
N GLY A 59 6.61 -15.22 2.08
CA GLY A 59 6.76 -16.52 1.42
C GLY A 59 7.70 -17.46 2.19
N ALA A 60 8.86 -16.95 2.62
CA ALA A 60 9.81 -17.73 3.42
C ALA A 60 9.21 -18.18 4.76
N ARG A 61 8.49 -17.29 5.46
CA ARG A 61 7.78 -17.63 6.71
C ARG A 61 6.71 -18.71 6.48
N LEU A 62 5.93 -18.61 5.41
CA LEU A 62 4.92 -19.61 5.06
C LEU A 62 5.54 -20.96 4.75
N ALA A 63 6.67 -21.00 4.04
CA ALA A 63 7.40 -22.24 3.77
C ALA A 63 7.87 -22.91 5.08
N VAL A 64 8.52 -22.16 5.97
CA VAL A 64 8.98 -22.68 7.27
C VAL A 64 7.82 -23.17 8.13
N MET A 65 6.71 -22.43 8.19
CA MET A 65 5.53 -22.86 8.95
C MET A 65 4.90 -24.13 8.36
N SER A 66 4.92 -24.29 7.04
CA SER A 66 4.44 -25.49 6.35
C SER A 66 5.28 -26.72 6.73
N GLU A 67 6.60 -26.61 6.69
CA GLU A 67 7.50 -27.72 7.05
C GLU A 67 7.40 -28.09 8.53
N LEU A 68 7.28 -27.09 9.40
CA LEU A 68 7.05 -27.31 10.83
C LEU A 68 5.73 -28.04 11.07
N LEU A 69 4.65 -27.62 10.41
CA LEU A 69 3.35 -28.24 10.54
C LEU A 69 3.41 -29.71 10.08
N VAL A 70 3.97 -29.99 8.90
CA VAL A 70 4.14 -31.36 8.40
C VAL A 70 4.93 -32.21 9.40
N SER A 71 6.05 -31.70 9.90
CA SER A 71 6.88 -32.40 10.90
C SER A 71 6.11 -32.73 12.18
N VAL A 72 5.29 -31.79 12.68
CA VAL A 72 4.45 -32.04 13.85
C VAL A 72 3.40 -33.10 13.54
N LEU A 73 2.70 -32.98 12.40
CA LEU A 73 1.62 -33.89 12.01
C LEU A 73 2.10 -35.32 11.76
N THR A 74 3.33 -35.52 11.28
CA THR A 74 3.91 -36.86 11.09
C THR A 74 4.08 -37.64 12.38
N HIS A 75 4.20 -36.96 13.52
CA HIS A 75 4.39 -37.59 14.84
C HIS A 75 3.10 -37.72 15.66
N LEU A 76 1.96 -37.24 15.14
CA LEU A 76 0.69 -37.32 15.85
C LEU A 76 -0.07 -38.62 15.54
N PRO A 77 -0.79 -39.19 16.53
CA PRO A 77 -1.71 -40.30 16.31
C PRO A 77 -2.84 -39.92 15.35
N ASP A 78 -3.35 -40.89 14.60
CA ASP A 78 -4.44 -40.69 13.62
C ASP A 78 -5.70 -40.07 14.22
N THR A 79 -6.06 -40.48 15.43
CA THR A 79 -7.21 -39.94 16.17
C THR A 79 -7.05 -38.44 16.42
N MET A 80 -5.85 -38.00 16.80
CA MET A 80 -5.56 -36.60 17.06
C MET A 80 -5.50 -35.78 15.76
N ARG A 81 -5.02 -36.37 14.65
CA ARG A 81 -5.08 -35.72 13.33
C ARG A 81 -6.52 -35.47 12.89
N ALA A 82 -7.43 -36.41 13.10
CA ALA A 82 -8.84 -36.25 12.77
C ALA A 82 -9.50 -35.11 13.57
N ASP A 83 -9.21 -35.02 14.87
CA ASP A 83 -9.70 -33.93 15.73
C ASP A 83 -9.15 -32.56 15.27
N ILE A 84 -7.87 -32.51 14.88
CA ILE A 84 -7.25 -31.30 14.32
C ILE A 84 -7.91 -30.90 13.01
N VAL A 85 -8.22 -31.83 12.10
CA VAL A 85 -8.94 -31.54 10.85
C VAL A 85 -10.29 -30.89 11.13
N LYS A 86 -11.04 -31.43 12.10
CA LYS A 86 -12.34 -30.88 12.48
C LYS A 86 -12.19 -29.46 13.04
N SER A 87 -11.34 -29.29 14.05
CA SER A 87 -11.10 -27.98 14.66
C SER A 87 -10.57 -26.95 13.66
N PHE A 88 -9.71 -27.36 12.72
CA PHE A 88 -9.19 -26.48 11.68
C PHE A 88 -10.31 -25.99 10.75
N ARG A 89 -11.20 -26.88 10.29
CA ARG A 89 -12.36 -26.50 9.47
C ARG A 89 -13.27 -25.51 10.18
N ASP A 90 -13.61 -25.78 11.44
CA ASP A 90 -14.48 -24.90 12.25
C ASP A 90 -13.86 -23.49 12.39
N ARG A 91 -12.54 -23.41 12.58
CA ARG A 91 -11.82 -22.12 12.68
C ARG A 91 -11.77 -21.37 11.34
N ILE A 92 -11.64 -22.08 10.22
CA ILE A 92 -11.68 -21.46 8.88
C ILE A 92 -13.07 -20.96 8.56
N GLU A 93 -14.12 -21.71 8.90
CA GLU A 93 -15.50 -21.26 8.74
C GLU A 93 -15.77 -19.97 9.54
N ASN A 94 -15.31 -19.91 10.79
CA ASN A 94 -15.38 -18.69 11.60
C ASN A 94 -14.52 -17.55 11.03
N LEU A 95 -13.38 -17.84 10.41
CA LEU A 95 -12.57 -16.82 9.75
C LEU A 95 -13.28 -16.26 8.51
N MET A 96 -13.95 -17.12 7.73
CA MET A 96 -14.70 -16.74 6.55
C MET A 96 -15.92 -15.89 6.89
N SER A 97 -16.66 -16.24 7.95
CA SER A 97 -17.81 -15.46 8.39
C SER A 97 -17.45 -14.03 8.81
N LEU A 98 -16.27 -13.82 9.41
CA LEU A 98 -15.74 -12.48 9.71
C LEU A 98 -15.34 -11.69 8.45
N GLY A 99 -15.03 -12.40 7.36
CA GLY A 99 -14.69 -11.82 6.07
C GLY A 99 -15.91 -11.35 5.28
N ASP A 100 -17.08 -11.97 5.48
CA ASP A 100 -18.32 -11.61 4.78
C ASP A 100 -18.80 -10.19 5.13
N ASP A 101 -18.47 -9.68 6.33
CA ASP A 101 -18.76 -8.30 6.76
C ASP A 101 -17.96 -7.23 5.99
N ARG A 102 -16.85 -7.61 5.36
CA ARG A 102 -15.99 -6.72 4.58
C ARG A 102 -15.90 -7.29 3.19
N CYS A 103 -16.69 -6.87 2.21
CA CYS A 103 -16.63 -7.39 0.81
C CYS A 103 -15.18 -7.66 0.33
N LEU A 104 -14.67 -8.87 0.57
CA LEU A 104 -13.32 -9.26 0.23
C LEU A 104 -13.34 -9.65 -1.23
N HIS A 105 -12.33 -9.20 -1.97
CA HIS A 105 -12.28 -9.48 -3.40
C HIS A 105 -12.22 -11.01 -3.63
N GLU A 106 -12.97 -11.52 -4.60
CA GLU A 106 -13.03 -12.95 -4.98
C GLU A 106 -11.65 -13.65 -5.04
N LYS A 107 -10.62 -12.94 -5.51
CA LYS A 107 -9.23 -13.43 -5.57
C LYS A 107 -8.65 -13.79 -4.20
N TYR A 108 -9.03 -13.05 -3.15
CA TYR A 108 -8.62 -13.33 -1.78
C TYR A 108 -9.28 -14.61 -1.27
N HIS A 109 -10.58 -14.80 -1.52
CA HIS A 109 -11.28 -16.03 -1.15
C HIS A 109 -10.70 -17.25 -1.87
N ALA A 110 -10.40 -17.15 -3.17
CA ALA A 110 -9.76 -18.22 -3.92
C ALA A 110 -8.36 -18.58 -3.37
N ALA A 111 -7.55 -17.59 -3.04
CA ALA A 111 -6.23 -17.80 -2.44
C ALA A 111 -6.32 -18.46 -1.06
N LEU A 112 -7.26 -18.01 -0.22
CA LEU A 112 -7.50 -18.58 1.10
C LEU A 112 -7.94 -20.05 1.01
N LEU A 113 -8.90 -20.37 0.13
CA LEU A 113 -9.35 -21.75 -0.07
C LEU A 113 -8.24 -22.67 -0.59
N THR A 114 -7.39 -22.17 -1.49
CA THR A 114 -6.22 -22.90 -1.98
C THR A 114 -5.29 -23.28 -0.82
N GLU A 115 -5.04 -22.35 0.08
CA GLU A 115 -4.16 -22.54 1.22
C GLU A 115 -4.76 -23.48 2.28
N VAL A 116 -6.06 -23.36 2.55
CA VAL A 116 -6.80 -24.28 3.45
C VAL A 116 -6.72 -25.71 2.93
N ASN A 117 -6.94 -25.91 1.62
CA ASN A 117 -6.86 -27.23 1.01
C ASN A 117 -5.44 -27.82 1.07
N ARG A 118 -4.41 -26.99 0.94
CA ARG A 118 -3.01 -27.42 1.10
C ARG A 118 -2.77 -28.03 2.47
N TYR A 119 -3.20 -27.37 3.54
CA TYR A 119 -3.03 -27.88 4.91
C TYR A 119 -3.93 -29.07 5.22
N LEU A 120 -5.16 -29.10 4.71
CA LEU A 120 -6.04 -30.26 4.86
C LEU A 120 -5.48 -31.52 4.18
N ASN A 121 -4.77 -31.37 3.06
CA ASN A 121 -4.09 -32.49 2.42
C ASN A 121 -2.86 -32.98 3.20
N ALA A 122 -2.18 -32.12 3.95
CA ALA A 122 -1.08 -32.51 4.83
C ALA A 122 -1.54 -33.25 6.10
N LEU A 123 -2.83 -33.15 6.44
CA LEU A 123 -3.47 -33.79 7.59
C LEU A 123 -4.08 -35.17 7.27
N ARG A 124 -4.14 -35.54 5.99
CA ARG A 124 -4.59 -36.86 5.51
C ARG A 124 -3.44 -37.85 5.51
#